data_AF-A0A946XH83-F1
#
_entry.id   AF-A0A946XH83-F1
#
_cell.length_a   1.000
_cell.length_b   1.000
_cell.length_c   1.000
_cell.angle_alpha   90.00
_cell.angle_beta   90.00
_cell.angle_gamma   90.00
#
_symmetry.space_group_name_H-M   'P 1'
#
loop_
_entity.id
_entity.type
_entity.pdbx_description
1 polymer ?
#
loop_
_entity_poly.entity_id
_entity_poly.type
_entity_poly.pdbx_seq_one_letter_code
_entity_poly.pdbx_strand_id
1 'polypeptide(L)'
;ASAYGTDQAIDESVLASARLFPNMHPLIKQAQIACDMVMRGGARLAGATPPEDEDNETTFAELQARIADTKTLLLGLSEENINGSADKTIVMPAGPYELTFTGEEYLNLWILPNMFFHISTTYNILRHNGVAIGKVDFLGVGSFITKGP
;
A
#
# COMPACT_ATOMS: atom_id res chain seq x y z
N ALA A 1 11.26 3.36 -11.18
CA ALA A 1 10.35 2.91 -12.25
C ALA A 1 10.29 3.93 -13.37
N SER A 2 9.80 5.17 -13.11
CA SER A 2 9.75 6.24 -14.11
C SER A 2 11.09 6.47 -14.84
N ALA A 3 12.19 6.69 -14.10
CA ALA A 3 13.53 6.84 -14.69
C ALA A 3 13.95 5.65 -15.58
N TYR A 4 13.73 4.42 -15.11
CA TYR A 4 14.00 3.21 -15.91
C TYR A 4 13.18 3.17 -17.21
N GLY A 5 11.90 3.55 -17.15
CA GLY A 5 11.04 3.64 -18.34
C GLY A 5 11.60 4.63 -19.36
N THR A 6 11.97 5.83 -18.92
CA THR A 6 12.61 6.84 -19.78
C THR A 6 13.92 6.34 -20.38
N ASP A 7 14.81 5.79 -19.56
CA ASP A 7 16.15 5.33 -19.99
C ASP A 7 16.07 4.17 -21.00
N GLN A 8 15.04 3.33 -20.90
CA GLN A 8 14.83 2.18 -21.80
C GLN A 8 13.83 2.47 -22.93
N ALA A 9 13.35 3.70 -23.06
CA ALA A 9 12.29 4.08 -24.01
C ALA A 9 11.02 3.20 -23.88
N ILE A 10 10.68 2.81 -22.66
CA ILE A 10 9.46 2.08 -22.31
C ILE A 10 8.42 3.09 -21.86
N ASP A 11 7.28 3.13 -22.54
CA ASP A 11 6.15 3.96 -22.15
C ASP A 11 5.66 3.57 -20.74
N GLU A 12 5.35 4.57 -19.92
CA GLU A 12 4.95 4.37 -18.54
C GLU A 12 3.74 3.44 -18.40
N SER A 13 2.78 3.55 -19.32
CA SER A 13 1.57 2.72 -19.33
C SER A 13 1.87 1.23 -19.44
N VAL A 14 2.99 0.85 -20.07
CA VAL A 14 3.44 -0.55 -20.18
C VAL A 14 3.78 -1.09 -18.79
N LEU A 15 4.57 -0.35 -18.01
CA LEU A 15 4.93 -0.76 -16.66
C LEU A 15 3.73 -0.66 -15.71
N ALA A 16 2.90 0.37 -15.86
CA ALA A 16 1.75 0.62 -15.01
C ALA A 16 0.65 -0.44 -15.17
N SER A 17 0.49 -0.99 -16.38
CA SER A 17 -0.47 -2.07 -16.70
C SER A 17 0.09 -3.49 -16.54
N ALA A 18 1.39 -3.64 -16.30
CA ALA A 18 2.06 -4.93 -16.12
C ALA A 18 1.52 -5.70 -14.90
N ARG A 19 1.53 -7.04 -15.00
CA ARG A 19 1.06 -7.98 -13.96
C ARG A 19 1.89 -9.26 -13.97
N LEU A 20 1.95 -9.97 -12.84
CA LEU A 20 2.70 -11.23 -12.72
C LEU A 20 1.98 -12.43 -13.35
N PHE A 21 0.66 -12.38 -13.39
CA PHE A 21 -0.15 -13.47 -13.93
C PHE A 21 -1.44 -12.90 -14.55
N PRO A 22 -2.02 -13.51 -15.60
CA PRO A 22 -3.15 -12.93 -16.33
C PRO A 22 -4.35 -12.51 -15.47
N ASN A 23 -4.70 -13.29 -14.44
CA ASN A 23 -5.81 -13.01 -13.53
C ASN A 23 -5.43 -12.22 -12.27
N MET A 24 -4.17 -11.78 -12.13
CA MET A 24 -3.77 -10.88 -11.06
C MET A 24 -3.98 -9.42 -11.47
N HIS A 25 -4.21 -8.57 -10.48
CA HIS A 25 -4.27 -7.12 -10.67
C HIS A 25 -2.94 -6.54 -11.21
N PRO A 26 -3.01 -5.51 -12.06
CA PRO A 26 -1.83 -4.81 -12.59
C PRO A 26 -1.15 -3.93 -11.52
N LEU A 27 0.06 -3.47 -11.82
CA LEU A 27 0.89 -2.67 -10.92
C LEU A 27 0.13 -1.50 -10.28
N ILE A 28 -0.57 -0.68 -11.07
CA ILE A 28 -1.36 0.46 -10.54
C ILE A 28 -2.26 -0.01 -9.41
N LYS A 29 -3.04 -1.06 -9.66
CA LYS A 29 -4.02 -1.54 -8.69
C LYS A 29 -3.38 -2.17 -7.46
N GLN A 30 -2.21 -2.82 -7.61
CA GLN A 30 -1.44 -3.30 -6.46
C GLN A 30 -1.00 -2.14 -5.55
N ALA A 31 -0.53 -1.02 -6.14
CA ALA A 31 -0.13 0.16 -5.38
C ALA A 31 -1.32 0.87 -4.71
N GLN A 32 -2.45 1.00 -5.42
CA GLN A 32 -3.70 1.56 -4.88
C GLN A 32 -4.18 0.75 -3.66
N ILE A 33 -4.27 -0.58 -3.78
CA ILE A 33 -4.72 -1.42 -2.66
C ILE A 33 -3.75 -1.36 -1.48
N ALA A 34 -2.43 -1.29 -1.72
CA ALA A 34 -1.47 -1.12 -0.64
C ALA A 34 -1.73 0.18 0.17
N CYS A 35 -2.04 1.28 -0.53
CA CYS A 35 -2.43 2.54 0.11
C CYS A 35 -3.75 2.40 0.87
N ASP A 36 -4.76 1.75 0.28
CA ASP A 36 -6.07 1.53 0.92
C ASP A 36 -5.98 0.74 2.22
N MET A 37 -5.11 -0.26 2.28
CA MET A 37 -4.89 -1.02 3.52
C MET A 37 -4.40 -0.12 4.64
N VAL A 38 -3.51 0.84 4.34
CA VAL A 38 -3.01 1.81 5.32
C VAL A 38 -4.09 2.82 5.69
N MET A 39 -4.73 3.46 4.71
CA MET A 39 -5.71 4.52 4.94
C MET A 39 -6.95 4.00 5.67
N ARG A 40 -7.59 2.97 5.10
CA ARG A 40 -8.84 2.43 5.66
C ARG A 40 -8.57 1.64 6.93
N GLY A 41 -7.44 0.93 7.02
CA GLY A 41 -7.02 0.20 8.21
C GLY A 41 -6.75 1.14 9.38
N GLY A 42 -5.92 2.17 9.16
CA GLY A 42 -5.60 3.18 10.15
C GLY A 42 -6.84 3.94 10.63
N ALA A 43 -7.69 4.40 9.70
CA ALA A 43 -8.91 5.12 10.06
C ALA A 43 -9.84 4.28 10.97
N ARG A 44 -10.08 3.00 10.63
CA ARG A 44 -10.91 2.11 11.47
C ARG A 44 -10.32 1.90 12.86
N LEU A 45 -9.00 1.67 12.98
CA LEU A 45 -8.33 1.52 14.27
C LEU A 45 -8.41 2.81 15.10
N ALA A 46 -8.30 3.97 14.45
CA ALA A 46 -8.46 5.28 15.09
C ALA A 46 -9.92 5.63 15.43
N GLY A 47 -10.89 4.79 15.05
CA GLY A 47 -12.33 5.09 15.19
C GLY A 47 -12.83 6.21 14.28
N ALA A 48 -12.10 6.53 13.22
CA ALA A 48 -12.46 7.52 12.22
C ALA A 48 -13.17 6.86 11.02
N THR A 49 -13.97 7.65 10.29
CA THR A 49 -14.55 7.21 9.02
C THR A 49 -13.45 7.08 7.97
N PRO A 50 -13.30 5.90 7.32
CA PRO A 50 -12.33 5.74 6.23
C PRO A 50 -12.63 6.71 5.07
N PRO A 51 -11.60 7.28 4.44
CA PRO A 51 -11.80 8.06 3.23
C PRO A 51 -12.34 7.16 2.10
N GLU A 52 -13.15 7.76 1.23
CA GLU A 52 -13.49 7.19 -0.06
C GLU A 52 -12.54 7.78 -1.10
N ASP A 53 -11.53 7.00 -1.48
CA ASP A 53 -10.68 7.34 -2.62
C ASP A 53 -11.15 6.57 -3.84
N GLU A 54 -11.41 7.31 -4.91
CA GLU A 54 -11.67 6.75 -6.23
C GLU A 54 -10.33 6.34 -6.86
N ASP A 55 -10.25 5.11 -7.35
CA ASP A 55 -9.05 4.52 -7.96
C ASP A 55 -8.80 5.02 -9.39
N ASN A 56 -8.79 6.33 -9.56
CA ASN A 56 -8.70 7.00 -10.86
C ASN A 56 -7.27 7.20 -11.37
N GLU A 57 -6.25 6.83 -10.58
CA GLU A 57 -4.85 7.00 -10.98
C GLU A 57 -4.50 6.13 -12.19
N THR A 58 -3.83 6.74 -13.16
CA THR A 58 -3.36 6.08 -14.39
C THR A 58 -1.86 6.24 -14.60
N THR A 59 -1.21 7.09 -13.80
CA THR A 59 0.21 7.44 -13.89
C THR A 59 0.96 7.19 -12.58
N PHE A 60 2.28 7.04 -12.66
CA PHE A 60 3.18 6.97 -11.51
C PHE A 60 3.20 8.26 -10.69
N ALA A 61 3.01 9.42 -11.33
CA ALA A 61 2.92 10.69 -10.61
C ALA A 61 1.68 10.73 -9.71
N GLU A 62 0.53 10.28 -10.23
CA GLU A 62 -0.71 10.17 -9.44
C GLU A 62 -0.58 9.13 -8.32
N LEU A 63 0.06 7.98 -8.58
CA LEU A 63 0.34 7.01 -7.51
C LEU A 63 1.27 7.58 -6.42
N GLN A 64 2.27 8.38 -6.80
CA GLN A 64 3.13 9.06 -5.83
C GLN A 64 2.34 10.07 -4.99
N ALA A 65 1.41 10.80 -5.59
CA ALA A 65 0.49 11.67 -4.87
C ALA A 65 -0.36 10.87 -3.88
N ARG A 66 -0.97 9.76 -4.30
CA ARG A 66 -1.75 8.87 -3.42
C ARG A 66 -0.93 8.37 -2.23
N ILE A 67 0.34 8.01 -2.43
CA ILE A 67 1.24 7.59 -1.34
C ILE A 67 1.48 8.75 -0.36
N ALA A 68 1.68 9.97 -0.86
CA ALA A 68 1.87 11.15 -0.04
C ALA A 68 0.60 11.49 0.78
N ASP A 69 -0.58 11.38 0.17
CA ASP A 69 -1.87 11.60 0.83
C ASP A 69 -2.13 10.54 1.89
N THR A 70 -1.86 9.27 1.57
CA THR A 70 -1.92 8.15 2.52
C THR A 70 -1.06 8.41 3.75
N LYS A 71 0.17 8.88 3.56
CA LYS A 71 1.08 9.22 4.64
C LYS A 71 0.56 10.39 5.48
N THR A 72 0.05 11.43 4.82
CA THR A 72 -0.52 12.61 5.48
C THR A 72 -1.71 12.24 6.35
N LEU A 73 -2.63 11.42 5.82
CA LEU A 73 -3.76 10.90 6.58
C LEU A 73 -3.29 10.11 7.79
N LEU A 74 -2.39 9.14 7.61
CA LEU A 74 -1.90 8.29 8.70
C LEU A 74 -1.28 9.12 9.83
N LEU A 75 -0.50 10.15 9.50
CA LEU A 75 0.12 11.06 10.46
C LEU A 75 -0.90 11.99 11.16
N GLY A 76 -2.08 12.18 10.59
CA GLY A 76 -3.16 12.96 11.18
C GLY A 76 -4.09 12.18 12.11
N LEU A 77 -3.96 10.85 12.17
CA LEU A 77 -4.80 10.02 13.03
C LEU A 77 -4.36 10.12 14.50
N SER A 78 -5.33 9.99 15.42
CA SER A 78 -5.06 9.98 16.86
C SER A 78 -4.29 8.73 17.27
N GLU A 79 -3.05 8.91 17.70
CA GLU A 79 -2.21 7.85 18.27
C GLU A 79 -2.88 7.19 19.48
N GLU A 80 -3.49 7.98 20.36
CA GLU A 80 -4.22 7.48 21.53
C GLU A 80 -5.36 6.52 21.13
N ASN A 81 -6.13 6.88 20.10
CA ASN A 81 -7.24 6.04 19.66
C ASN A 81 -6.75 4.73 19.04
N ILE A 82 -5.68 4.78 18.26
CA ILE A 82 -5.07 3.59 17.64
C ILE A 82 -4.51 2.68 18.73
N ASN A 83 -3.72 3.20 19.66
CA ASN A 83 -3.13 2.41 20.75
C ASN A 83 -4.20 1.81 21.67
N GLY A 84 -5.31 2.51 21.87
CA GLY A 84 -6.47 2.02 22.64
C GLY A 84 -7.43 1.13 21.85
N SER A 85 -7.09 0.69 20.63
CA SER A 85 -8.01 -0.07 19.76
C SER A 85 -7.89 -1.59 19.84
N ALA A 86 -6.86 -2.12 20.51
CA ALA A 86 -6.50 -3.55 20.49
C ALA A 86 -7.70 -4.48 20.74
N ASP A 87 -8.50 -4.22 21.79
CA ASP A 87 -9.65 -5.05 22.17
C ASP A 87 -10.98 -4.59 21.56
N LYS A 88 -11.00 -3.51 20.77
CA LYS A 88 -12.24 -3.01 20.16
C LYS A 88 -12.70 -3.93 19.04
N THR A 89 -13.99 -4.22 18.99
CA THR A 89 -14.58 -4.98 17.88
C THR A 89 -14.58 -4.15 16.60
N ILE A 90 -13.99 -4.69 15.54
CA ILE A 90 -14.07 -4.16 14.18
C ILE A 90 -14.92 -5.11 13.34
N VAL A 91 -16.01 -4.58 12.79
CA VAL A 91 -16.92 -5.29 11.88
C VAL A 91 -16.80 -4.65 10.51
N MET A 92 -16.58 -5.46 9.48
CA MET A 92 -16.50 -4.97 8.11
C MET A 92 -17.15 -5.92 7.10
N PRO A 93 -17.79 -5.38 6.05
CA PRO A 93 -18.33 -6.18 4.97
C PRO A 93 -17.19 -6.75 4.09
N ALA A 94 -17.34 -8.00 3.66
CA ALA A 94 -16.43 -8.70 2.76
C ALA A 94 -17.24 -9.49 1.71
N GLY A 95 -17.73 -8.80 0.70
CA GLY A 95 -18.62 -9.39 -0.30
C GLY A 95 -19.93 -9.88 0.35
N PRO A 96 -20.28 -11.18 0.22
CA PRO A 96 -21.48 -11.74 0.87
C PRO A 96 -21.28 -12.04 2.36
N TYR A 97 -20.07 -11.86 2.90
CA TYR A 97 -19.72 -12.17 4.28
C TYR A 97 -19.55 -10.90 5.11
N GLU A 98 -19.69 -11.05 6.42
CA GLU A 98 -19.27 -10.06 7.40
C GLU A 98 -18.07 -10.64 8.16
N LEU A 99 -17.01 -9.85 8.29
CA LEU A 99 -15.82 -10.24 9.04
C LEU A 99 -15.77 -9.43 10.33
N THR A 100 -15.53 -10.13 11.44
CA THR A 100 -15.41 -9.55 12.78
C THR A 100 -14.04 -9.88 13.35
N PHE A 101 -13.39 -8.87 13.92
CA PHE A 101 -12.06 -8.96 14.52
C PHE A 101 -12.01 -8.15 15.82
N THR A 102 -11.04 -8.43 16.68
CA THR A 102 -10.50 -7.38 17.57
C THR A 102 -9.63 -6.41 16.77
N GLY A 103 -9.31 -5.24 17.32
CA GLY A 103 -8.39 -4.29 16.66
C GLY A 103 -6.99 -4.88 16.44
N GLU A 104 -6.50 -5.68 17.39
CA GLU A 104 -5.21 -6.37 17.26
C GLU A 104 -5.24 -7.42 16.13
N GLU A 105 -6.28 -8.25 16.08
CA GLU A 105 -6.45 -9.23 15.00
C GLU A 105 -6.60 -8.54 13.64
N TYR A 106 -7.38 -7.46 13.60
CA TYR A 106 -7.57 -6.68 12.38
C TYR A 106 -6.25 -6.12 11.85
N LEU A 107 -5.41 -5.54 12.72
CA LEU A 107 -4.11 -5.03 12.30
C LEU A 107 -3.19 -6.15 11.83
N ASN A 108 -3.00 -7.17 12.66
CA ASN A 108 -1.96 -8.18 12.46
C ASN A 108 -2.32 -9.27 11.46
N LEU A 109 -3.60 -9.65 11.37
CA LEU A 109 -4.07 -10.77 10.55
C LEU A 109 -4.75 -10.31 9.25
N TRP A 110 -5.22 -9.06 9.20
CA TRP A 110 -5.87 -8.51 8.01
C TRP A 110 -5.04 -7.42 7.33
N ILE A 111 -4.77 -6.30 8.02
CA ILE A 111 -4.16 -5.12 7.40
C ILE A 111 -2.71 -5.35 7.00
N LEU A 112 -1.84 -5.75 7.95
CA LEU A 112 -0.42 -5.93 7.66
C LEU A 112 -0.17 -7.00 6.59
N PRO A 113 -0.81 -8.19 6.61
CA PRO A 113 -0.60 -9.19 5.57
C PRO A 113 -1.04 -8.71 4.19
N ASN A 114 -2.20 -8.05 4.06
CA ASN A 114 -2.65 -7.51 2.78
C ASN A 114 -1.71 -6.41 2.27
N MET A 115 -1.34 -5.45 3.14
CA MET A 115 -0.40 -4.39 2.79
C MET A 115 0.93 -4.96 2.28
N PHE A 116 1.56 -5.89 3.02
CA PHE A 116 2.83 -6.47 2.60
C PHE A 116 2.70 -7.32 1.34
N PHE A 117 1.58 -8.03 1.14
CA PHE A 117 1.32 -8.77 -0.09
C PHE A 117 1.31 -7.84 -1.30
N HIS A 118 0.58 -6.73 -1.22
CA HIS A 118 0.45 -5.78 -2.34
C HIS A 118 1.75 -5.01 -2.60
N ILE A 119 2.47 -4.57 -1.56
CA ILE A 119 3.80 -3.93 -1.72
C ILE A 119 4.80 -4.91 -2.35
N SER A 120 4.85 -6.15 -1.86
CA SER A 120 5.75 -7.18 -2.41
C SER A 120 5.40 -7.51 -3.86
N THR A 121 4.11 -7.54 -4.20
CA THR A 121 3.66 -7.78 -5.57
C THR A 121 4.03 -6.63 -6.49
N THR A 122 3.84 -5.37 -6.07
CA THR A 122 4.31 -4.18 -6.81
C THR A 122 5.82 -4.23 -7.04
N TYR A 123 6.60 -4.54 -6.01
CA TYR A 123 8.05 -4.74 -6.10
C TYR A 123 8.39 -5.83 -7.13
N ASN A 124 7.73 -6.97 -7.06
CA ASN A 124 7.98 -8.10 -7.95
C ASN A 124 7.62 -7.77 -9.41
N ILE A 125 6.52 -7.05 -9.67
CA ILE A 125 6.16 -6.62 -11.03
C ILE A 125 7.25 -5.72 -11.61
N LEU A 126 7.69 -4.71 -10.85
CA LEU A 126 8.76 -3.80 -11.27
C LEU A 126 10.07 -4.56 -11.55
N ARG A 127 10.46 -5.43 -10.61
CA ARG A 127 11.69 -6.22 -10.73
C ARG A 127 11.64 -7.18 -11.91
N HIS A 128 10.51 -7.81 -12.15
CA HIS A 128 10.28 -8.71 -13.29
C HIS A 128 10.39 -7.98 -14.64
N ASN A 129 10.00 -6.70 -14.70
CA ASN A 129 10.11 -5.86 -15.89
C ASN A 129 11.50 -5.20 -16.07
N GLY A 130 12.50 -5.59 -15.28
CA GLY A 130 13.89 -5.15 -15.42
C GLY A 130 14.29 -3.92 -14.59
N VAL A 131 13.38 -3.38 -13.76
CA VAL A 131 13.71 -2.26 -12.89
C VAL A 131 14.77 -2.70 -11.87
N ALA A 132 15.83 -1.91 -11.73
CA ALA A 132 16.99 -2.20 -10.90
C ALA A 132 16.76 -1.94 -9.39
N ILE A 133 15.70 -2.53 -8.82
CA ILE A 133 15.42 -2.51 -7.37
C ILE A 133 15.83 -3.83 -6.70
N GLY A 134 16.12 -3.76 -5.41
CA GLY A 134 16.56 -4.88 -4.58
C GLY A 134 15.90 -4.90 -3.21
N LYS A 135 16.30 -5.89 -2.39
CA LYS A 135 15.79 -6.06 -1.01
C LYS A 135 15.98 -4.82 -0.15
N VAL A 136 17.04 -4.05 -0.37
CA VAL A 136 17.33 -2.82 0.37
C VAL A 136 16.29 -1.72 0.12
N ASP A 137 15.75 -1.63 -1.10
CA ASP A 137 14.68 -0.70 -1.45
C ASP A 137 13.37 -1.11 -0.79
N PHE A 138 13.06 -2.42 -0.83
CA PHE A 138 11.85 -2.97 -0.18
C PHE A 138 11.85 -2.76 1.33
N LEU A 139 12.97 -3.02 2.00
CA LEU A 139 13.11 -2.84 3.44
C LEU A 139 13.26 -1.36 3.84
N GLY A 140 13.51 -0.45 2.90
CA GLY A 140 13.81 0.95 3.20
C GLY A 140 15.08 1.13 4.04
N VAL A 141 16.11 0.28 3.83
CA VAL A 141 17.31 0.24 4.69
C VAL A 141 17.98 1.61 4.84
N GLY A 142 17.94 2.43 3.80
CA GLY A 142 18.47 3.81 3.82
C GLY A 142 17.89 4.67 4.95
N SER A 143 16.64 4.44 5.36
CA SER A 143 16.00 5.16 6.47
C SER A 143 16.55 4.77 7.85
N PHE A 144 17.22 3.63 7.97
CA PHE A 144 17.86 3.16 9.20
C PHE A 144 19.35 3.50 9.29
N ILE A 145 19.95 3.97 8.18
CA ILE A 145 21.34 4.44 8.16
C ILE A 145 21.36 5.89 8.62
N THR A 146 21.49 6.09 9.93
CA THR A 146 21.54 7.43 10.54
C THR A 146 22.94 8.05 10.54
N LYS A 147 23.99 7.24 10.30
CA LYS A 147 25.38 7.65 10.05
C LYS A 147 26.09 6.61 9.19
N GLY A 148 26.59 7.01 8.03
CA GLY A 148 27.73 6.35 7.39
C GLY A 148 29.05 6.97 7.88
N PRO A 149 30.21 6.37 7.58
CA PRO A 149 31.50 7.04 7.79
C PRO A 149 31.57 8.40 7.08
#